data_AF-A0A9P0QLY1-F1
#
_entry.id   AF-A0A9P0QLY1-F1
#
_cell.length_a   1.000
_cell.length_b   1.000
_cell.length_c   1.000
_cell.angle_alpha   90.00
_cell.angle_beta   90.00
_cell.angle_gamma   90.00
#
_symmetry.space_group_name_H-M   'P 1'
#
loop_
_entity.id
_entity.type
_entity.pdbx_description
1 polymer ?
#
loop_
_entity_poly.entity_id
_entity_poly.type
_entity_poly.pdbx_seq_one_letter_code
_entity_poly.pdbx_strand_id
1 'polypeptide(L)'
;MNQADFTFHTKHLLVLPANMAEPNRLSKEFSGALRTFAYFMASGTHCDLKGVEYLDLYGEEPSAIEMVFAIFANVLELDEEGKPTNSRYAQKRACAYLQNYVNGTEIDPPYEDWETALH
;
A
#
# COMPACT_ATOMS: atom_id res chain seq x y z
N MET A 1 -57.94 -41.34 -25.58
CA MET A 1 -58.59 -40.04 -25.36
C MET A 1 -57.63 -39.20 -24.53
N ASN A 2 -57.23 -38.04 -25.07
CA ASN A 2 -56.51 -36.87 -24.50
C ASN A 2 -55.85 -36.96 -23.11
N GLN A 3 -54.68 -36.37 -22.87
CA GLN A 3 -54.30 -35.02 -23.30
C GLN A 3 -52.78 -34.83 -23.18
N ALA A 4 -52.18 -34.18 -24.16
CA ALA A 4 -50.91 -33.49 -23.99
C ALA A 4 -51.17 -32.16 -23.28
N ASP A 5 -50.29 -31.75 -22.37
CA ASP A 5 -50.05 -30.32 -22.14
C ASP A 5 -48.61 -30.08 -21.62
N PHE A 6 -47.92 -29.21 -22.36
CA PHE A 6 -46.70 -28.49 -21.99
C PHE A 6 -46.97 -27.70 -20.69
N THR A 7 -46.00 -27.38 -19.82
CA THR A 7 -45.04 -26.30 -20.05
C THR A 7 -44.01 -26.26 -18.91
N PHE A 8 -42.74 -26.08 -19.27
CA PHE A 8 -41.60 -25.78 -18.41
C PHE A 8 -41.79 -24.47 -17.62
N HIS A 9 -41.21 -24.38 -16.41
CA HIS A 9 -40.22 -23.36 -16.00
C HIS A 9 -40.03 -23.36 -14.47
N THR A 10 -39.29 -24.34 -13.94
CA THR A 10 -38.55 -24.09 -12.70
C THR A 10 -37.35 -23.26 -13.11
N LYS A 11 -37.39 -21.95 -12.88
CA LYS A 11 -36.19 -21.10 -12.95
C LYS A 11 -35.19 -21.68 -11.95
N HIS A 12 -34.25 -22.49 -12.42
CA HIS A 12 -33.01 -22.74 -11.72
C HIS A 12 -32.28 -21.41 -11.63
N LEU A 13 -32.54 -20.66 -10.55
CA LEU A 13 -31.56 -19.69 -10.07
C LEU A 13 -30.33 -20.53 -9.72
N LEU A 14 -29.33 -20.51 -10.61
CA LEU A 14 -27.96 -20.78 -10.23
C LEU A 14 -27.61 -19.73 -9.18
N VAL A 15 -27.81 -20.06 -7.90
CA VAL A 15 -27.08 -19.42 -6.82
C VAL A 15 -25.65 -19.86 -7.03
N LEU A 16 -24.89 -19.05 -7.78
CA LEU A 16 -23.45 -19.22 -7.88
C LEU A 16 -22.91 -19.23 -6.44
N PRO A 17 -22.08 -20.20 -6.05
CA PRO A 17 -21.51 -20.20 -4.72
C PRO A 17 -20.76 -18.88 -4.55
N ALA A 18 -21.11 -18.13 -3.51
CA ALA A 18 -20.39 -16.96 -3.05
C ALA A 18 -19.05 -17.41 -2.44
N ASN A 19 -18.19 -18.04 -3.24
CA ASN A 19 -16.81 -18.30 -2.91
C ASN A 19 -16.01 -18.68 -4.17
N MET A 20 -15.97 -17.77 -5.14
CA MET A 20 -14.75 -17.63 -5.94
C MET A 20 -13.86 -16.77 -5.06
N ALA A 21 -12.97 -17.39 -4.28
CA ALA A 21 -12.01 -16.66 -3.46
C ALA A 21 -11.41 -15.55 -4.33
N GLU A 22 -11.62 -14.30 -3.94
CA GLU A 22 -11.02 -13.16 -4.64
C GLU A 22 -9.52 -13.49 -4.83
N PRO A 23 -8.97 -13.29 -6.05
CA PRO A 23 -7.56 -13.58 -6.30
C PRO A 23 -6.72 -12.88 -5.24
N ASN A 24 -5.64 -13.53 -4.79
CA ASN A 24 -4.76 -13.06 -3.71
C ASN A 24 -4.21 -11.65 -4.02
N ARG A 25 -4.96 -10.63 -3.62
CA ARG A 25 -4.78 -9.21 -3.92
C ARG A 25 -4.71 -8.48 -2.59
N LEU A 26 -3.94 -7.41 -2.57
CA LEU A 26 -3.91 -6.50 -1.43
C LEU A 26 -5.29 -5.84 -1.25
N SER A 27 -5.62 -5.48 -0.01
CA SER A 27 -6.87 -4.78 0.30
C SER A 27 -6.98 -3.46 -0.47
N LYS A 28 -8.20 -2.96 -0.63
CA LYS A 28 -8.43 -1.66 -1.28
C LYS A 28 -7.83 -0.53 -0.45
N GLU A 29 -7.86 -0.70 0.86
CA GLU A 29 -7.30 0.20 1.86
C GLU A 29 -5.78 0.25 1.77
N PHE A 30 -5.10 -0.91 1.69
CA PHE A 30 -3.67 -0.97 1.43
C PHE A 30 -3.33 -0.28 0.11
N SER A 31 -4.04 -0.65 -0.96
CA SER A 31 -3.81 -0.08 -2.30
C SER A 31 -4.01 1.45 -2.29
N GLY A 32 -4.98 1.94 -1.52
CA GLY A 32 -5.23 3.36 -1.31
C GLY A 32 -4.11 4.05 -0.53
N ALA A 33 -3.59 3.41 0.53
CA ALA A 33 -2.48 3.94 1.33
C ALA A 33 -1.20 4.04 0.50
N LEU A 34 -0.82 2.98 -0.21
CA LEU A 34 0.34 2.96 -1.08
C LEU A 34 0.26 4.00 -2.19
N ARG A 35 -0.87 4.04 -2.93
CA ARG A 35 -1.06 5.02 -4.02
C ARG A 35 -0.98 6.45 -3.50
N THR A 36 -1.60 6.73 -2.36
CA THR A 36 -1.61 8.07 -1.76
C THR A 36 -0.21 8.47 -1.30
N PHE A 37 0.53 7.57 -0.67
CA PHE A 37 1.92 7.82 -0.28
C PHE A 37 2.80 8.09 -1.49
N ALA A 38 2.75 7.21 -2.51
CA ALA A 38 3.50 7.39 -3.75
C ALA A 38 3.19 8.72 -4.45
N TYR A 39 1.92 9.13 -4.48
CA TYR A 39 1.52 10.43 -5.02
C TYR A 39 2.19 11.59 -4.27
N PHE A 40 2.17 11.59 -2.93
CA PHE A 40 2.78 12.65 -2.14
C PHE A 40 4.31 12.70 -2.29
N MET A 41 4.95 11.54 -2.40
CA MET A 41 6.39 11.44 -2.63
C MET A 41 6.78 11.96 -4.02
N ALA A 42 6.11 11.49 -5.07
CA ALA A 42 6.44 11.89 -6.44
C ALA A 42 6.08 13.35 -6.78
N SER A 43 5.11 13.93 -6.06
CA SER A 43 4.72 15.34 -6.23
C SER A 43 5.51 16.31 -5.35
N GLY A 44 6.31 15.82 -4.40
CA GLY A 44 7.02 16.68 -3.45
C GLY A 44 6.11 17.31 -2.39
N THR A 45 4.88 16.82 -2.22
CA THR A 45 3.85 17.47 -1.38
C THR A 45 3.60 16.79 -0.03
N HIS A 46 4.41 15.79 0.34
CA HIS A 46 4.31 15.17 1.65
C HIS A 46 4.62 16.17 2.77
N CYS A 47 3.72 16.30 3.75
CA CYS A 47 3.83 17.33 4.80
C CYS A 47 5.09 17.19 5.67
N ASP A 48 5.55 15.96 5.89
CA ASP A 48 6.78 15.68 6.64
C ASP A 48 8.06 15.96 5.82
N LEU A 49 7.98 16.31 4.54
CA LEU A 49 9.15 16.62 3.68
C LEU A 49 9.17 18.09 3.21
N LYS A 50 8.45 18.97 3.91
CA LYS A 50 8.40 20.38 3.56
C LYS A 50 9.80 21.02 3.64
N GLY A 51 10.29 21.53 2.51
CA GLY A 51 11.61 22.17 2.41
C GLY A 51 12.77 21.18 2.28
N VAL A 52 12.49 19.90 2.02
CA VAL A 52 13.51 18.90 1.66
C VAL A 52 13.56 18.82 0.13
N GLU A 53 14.72 19.09 -0.46
CA GLU A 53 14.93 19.05 -1.90
C GLU A 53 15.37 17.63 -2.32
N TYR A 54 14.41 16.73 -2.54
CA TYR A 54 14.69 15.30 -2.82
C TYR A 54 14.18 14.80 -4.18
N LEU A 55 13.44 15.61 -4.94
CA LEU A 55 12.76 15.13 -6.16
C LEU A 55 13.74 14.67 -7.24
N ASP A 56 14.88 15.32 -7.38
CA ASP A 56 15.91 14.93 -8.36
C ASP A 56 16.50 13.54 -8.05
N LEU A 57 16.43 13.07 -6.79
CA LEU A 57 16.88 11.73 -6.39
C LEU A 57 16.12 10.60 -7.10
N TYR A 58 14.90 10.84 -7.60
CA TYR A 58 14.19 9.85 -8.41
C TYR A 58 14.97 9.45 -9.68
N GLY A 59 15.75 10.38 -10.25
CA GLY A 59 16.56 10.16 -11.44
C GLY A 59 18.06 10.00 -11.14
N GLU A 60 18.57 10.73 -10.15
CA GLU A 60 20.01 10.77 -9.85
C GLU A 60 20.46 9.63 -8.94
N GLU A 61 19.70 9.35 -7.87
CA GLU A 61 20.04 8.35 -6.84
C GLU A 61 18.81 7.53 -6.42
N PRO A 62 18.24 6.72 -7.33
CA PRO A 62 16.97 6.03 -7.10
C PRO A 62 17.00 5.05 -5.92
N SER A 63 18.18 4.60 -5.48
CA SER A 63 18.35 3.77 -4.27
C SER A 63 17.88 4.49 -3.00
N ALA A 64 18.00 5.82 -2.93
CA ALA A 64 17.46 6.59 -1.81
C ALA A 64 15.93 6.54 -1.78
N ILE A 65 15.29 6.64 -2.94
CA ILE A 65 13.83 6.54 -3.06
C ILE A 65 13.36 5.10 -2.82
N GLU A 66 14.09 4.10 -3.32
CA GLU A 66 13.82 2.68 -3.06
C GLU A 66 13.77 2.39 -1.55
N MET A 67 14.74 2.89 -0.79
CA MET A 67 14.79 2.73 0.66
C MET A 67 13.57 3.34 1.37
N VAL A 68 13.06 4.49 0.90
CA VAL A 68 11.81 5.07 1.44
C VAL A 68 10.64 4.10 1.32
N PHE A 69 10.48 3.48 0.15
CA PHE A 69 9.40 2.53 -0.07
C PHE A 69 9.61 1.21 0.69
N ALA A 70 10.86 0.76 0.84
CA ALA A 70 11.20 -0.37 1.69
C ALA A 70 10.80 -0.10 3.14
N ILE A 71 11.22 1.02 3.73
CA ILE A 71 10.85 1.41 5.10
C ILE A 71 9.35 1.55 5.24
N PHE A 72 8.66 2.19 4.29
CA PHE A 72 7.21 2.31 4.34
C PHE A 72 6.54 0.93 4.36
N ALA A 73 6.96 0.01 3.49
CA ALA A 73 6.36 -1.32 3.39
C ALA A 73 6.69 -2.19 4.61
N ASN A 74 7.92 -2.14 5.11
CA ASN A 74 8.38 -2.94 6.25
C ASN A 74 7.69 -2.49 7.55
N VAL A 75 7.51 -1.19 7.75
CA VAL A 75 6.88 -0.61 8.95
C VAL A 75 5.35 -0.70 8.90
N LEU A 76 4.74 -0.82 7.71
CA LEU A 76 3.29 -0.85 7.59
C LEU A 76 2.71 -2.13 8.20
N GLU A 77 1.87 -1.95 9.21
CA GLU A 77 1.12 -3.02 9.84
C GLU A 77 -0.26 -3.15 9.20
N LEU A 78 -0.72 -4.40 9.07
CA LEU A 78 -2.03 -4.76 8.53
C LEU A 78 -2.86 -5.52 9.56
N ASP A 79 -4.16 -5.27 9.60
CA ASP A 79 -5.11 -6.10 10.37
C ASP A 79 -5.44 -7.42 9.65
N GLU A 80 -6.32 -8.23 10.27
CA GLU A 80 -6.73 -9.55 9.75
C GLU A 80 -7.42 -9.46 8.37
N GLU A 81 -8.03 -8.31 8.06
CA GLU A 81 -8.64 -8.00 6.77
C GLU A 81 -7.65 -7.38 5.77
N GLY A 82 -6.37 -7.24 6.15
CA GLY A 82 -5.32 -6.68 5.33
C GLY A 82 -5.36 -5.15 5.22
N LYS A 83 -6.05 -4.46 6.13
CA LYS A 83 -6.14 -2.99 6.14
C LYS A 83 -4.99 -2.39 6.95
N PRO A 84 -4.38 -1.30 6.47
CA PRO A 84 -3.35 -0.59 7.22
C PRO A 84 -3.83 -0.05 8.57
N THR A 85 -3.12 -0.37 9.65
CA THR A 85 -3.42 0.10 11.01
C THR A 85 -2.56 1.28 11.44
N ASN A 86 -1.36 1.45 10.84
CA ASN A 86 -0.36 2.42 11.26
C ASN A 86 0.20 3.33 10.12
N SER A 87 -0.54 3.52 9.02
CA SER A 87 -0.07 4.24 7.82
C SER A 87 0.69 5.54 8.06
N ARG A 88 0.20 6.41 8.97
CA ARG A 88 0.87 7.69 9.24
C ARG A 88 2.24 7.49 9.91
N TYR A 89 2.37 6.47 10.76
CA TYR A 89 3.63 6.13 11.40
C TYR A 89 4.63 5.58 10.38
N ALA A 90 4.20 4.64 9.53
CA ALA A 90 5.03 4.12 8.44
C ALA A 90 5.53 5.23 7.50
N GLN A 91 4.65 6.17 7.12
CA GLN A 91 5.03 7.34 6.32
C GLN A 91 6.04 8.23 7.05
N LYS A 92 5.82 8.51 8.34
CA LYS A 92 6.75 9.32 9.14
C LYS A 92 8.14 8.68 9.20
N ARG A 93 8.23 7.36 9.42
CA ARG A 93 9.50 6.63 9.40
C ARG A 93 10.15 6.75 8.03
N ALA A 94 9.45 6.41 6.96
CA ALA A 94 9.97 6.52 5.60
C ALA A 94 10.45 7.94 5.22
N CYS A 95 9.72 9.00 5.63
CA CYS A 95 10.14 10.38 5.38
C CYS A 95 11.32 10.82 6.25
N ALA A 96 11.44 10.31 7.48
CA ALA A 96 12.60 10.61 8.33
C ALA A 96 13.90 10.16 7.65
N TYR A 97 13.90 9.01 6.96
CA TYR A 97 15.04 8.55 6.17
C TYR A 97 15.49 9.61 5.15
N LEU A 98 14.58 10.18 4.36
CA LEU A 98 14.95 11.23 3.40
C LEU A 98 15.42 12.52 4.06
N GLN A 99 14.82 12.92 5.18
CA GLN A 99 15.32 14.08 5.92
C GLN A 99 16.76 13.87 6.37
N ASN A 100 17.08 12.68 6.88
CA ASN A 100 18.45 12.33 7.25
C ASN A 100 19.37 12.26 6.02
N TYR A 101 18.93 11.61 4.96
CA TYR A 101 19.71 11.44 3.74
C TYR A 101 20.10 12.78 3.11
N VAL A 102 19.16 13.72 3.02
CA VAL A 102 19.35 15.03 2.35
C VAL A 102 19.97 16.07 3.30
N ASN A 103 19.46 16.17 4.54
CA ASN A 103 19.80 17.27 5.44
C ASN A 103 20.64 16.84 6.66
N GLY A 104 20.91 15.53 6.85
CA GLY A 104 21.61 15.02 8.02
C GLY A 104 20.79 15.08 9.31
N THR A 105 19.46 15.25 9.23
CA THR A 105 18.58 15.25 10.41
C THR A 105 18.74 13.97 11.22
N GLU A 106 18.89 14.08 12.54
CA GLU A 106 19.02 12.92 13.42
C GLU A 106 17.76 12.04 13.41
N ILE A 107 17.96 10.71 13.37
CA ILE A 107 16.88 9.72 13.41
C ILE A 107 16.73 9.24 14.85
N ASP A 108 15.59 9.59 15.47
CA ASP A 108 15.22 9.14 16.81
C ASP A 108 13.76 8.61 16.82
N PRO A 109 13.51 7.34 17.17
CA PRO A 109 14.52 6.31 17.49
C PRO A 109 15.33 5.91 16.23
N PRO A 110 16.56 5.41 16.38
CA PRO A 110 17.33 4.81 15.28
C PRO A 110 16.52 3.77 14.50
N TYR A 111 16.93 3.49 13.26
CA TYR A 111 16.33 2.38 12.52
C TYR A 111 16.78 1.04 13.09
N GLU A 112 15.83 0.13 13.21
CA GLU A 112 16.13 -1.28 13.37
C GLU A 112 16.53 -1.90 12.01
N ASP A 113 17.34 -2.95 12.03
CA ASP A 113 17.83 -3.60 10.80
C ASP A 113 16.70 -4.05 9.87
N TRP A 114 15.57 -4.50 10.45
CA TRP A 114 14.41 -4.96 9.69
C TRP A 114 13.64 -3.82 9.01
N GLU A 115 13.69 -2.59 9.54
CA GLU A 115 13.02 -1.45 8.91
C GLU A 115 13.67 -1.12 7.55
N THR A 116 14.99 -1.32 7.44
CA THR A 116 15.78 -0.95 6.26
C THR A 116 16.17 -2.12 5.36
N ALA A 117 15.66 -3.32 5.66
CA ALA A 117 15.89 -4.50 4.84
C ALA A 117 15.21 -4.37 3.47
N LEU A 118 15.90 -4.80 2.40
CA LEU A 118 15.36 -4.90 1.05
C LEU A 118 14.94 -6.37 0.80
N HIS A 119 13.67 -6.59 0.41
CA HIS A 119 13.03 -7.92 0.25
C HIS A 119 12.66 -8.24 -1.20
#